data_AF-A0A291E1U3-F1
#
_entry.id   AF-A0A291E1U3-F1
#
_cell.length_a   1.000
_cell.length_b   1.000
_cell.length_c   1.000
_cell.angle_alpha   90.00
_cell.angle_beta   90.00
_cell.angle_gamma   90.00
#
_symmetry.space_group_name_H-M   'P 1'
#
loop_
_entity.id
_entity.type
_entity.pdbx_description
1 polymer ?
#
loop_
_entity_poly.entity_id
_entity_poly.type
_entity_poly.pdbx_seq_one_letter_code
_entity_poly.pdbx_strand_id
1 'polypeptide(L)' 'MATQPPYPREARIVEVQKGVPGSAVTWYQLRADHPHQNTLISEHQTHQEALDAKQRYEDPNKS' A
#
# COMPACT_ATOMS: atom_id res chain seq x y z
N MET A 1 -4.98 -23.85 -14.95
CA MET A 1 -4.08 -22.90 -15.63
C MET A 1 -3.45 -22.02 -14.56
N ALA A 2 -2.13 -22.08 -14.39
CA ALA A 2 -1.43 -21.37 -13.33
C ALA A 2 -1.18 -19.91 -13.77
N THR A 3 -2.14 -19.03 -13.51
CA THR A 3 -2.01 -17.57 -13.66
C THR A 3 -1.59 -16.92 -12.34
N GLN A 4 -0.71 -17.58 -11.59
CA GLN A 4 -0.09 -16.94 -10.44
C GLN A 4 1.12 -16.13 -10.98
N PRO A 5 1.10 -14.80 -10.89
CA PRO A 5 2.23 -13.99 -11.36
C PRO A 5 3.52 -14.46 -10.68
N PRO A 6 4.68 -14.42 -11.38
CA PRO A 6 5.95 -15.00 -10.92
C PRO A 6 6.52 -14.34 -9.66
N TYR A 7 5.89 -13.27 -9.15
CA TYR A 7 6.34 -12.55 -7.96
C TYR A 7 5.19 -12.40 -6.97
N PRO A 8 5.44 -12.65 -5.67
CA PRO A 8 4.51 -12.24 -4.63
C PRO A 8 4.37 -10.72 -4.73
N ARG A 9 3.13 -10.28 -4.91
CA ARG A 9 2.73 -8.88 -4.84
C ARG A 9 2.86 -8.42 -3.39
N GLU A 10 4.02 -7.92 -3.03
CA GLU A 10 4.27 -7.39 -1.69
C GLU A 10 3.90 -5.91 -1.63
N ALA A 11 3.14 -5.54 -0.60
CA ALA A 11 2.84 -4.16 -0.29
C ALA A 11 3.26 -3.80 1.13
N ARG A 12 3.74 -2.57 1.29
CA ARG A 12 4.23 -1.99 2.52
C ARG A 12 3.51 -0.68 2.83
N ILE A 13 3.20 -0.49 4.09
CA ILE A 13 2.58 0.73 4.58
C ILE A 13 3.70 1.63 5.09
N VAL A 14 3.79 2.84 4.56
CA VAL A 14 4.76 3.86 4.96
C VAL A 14 4.01 4.98 5.65
N GLU A 15 4.31 5.19 6.93
CA GLU A 15 3.77 6.30 7.71
C GLU A 15 4.49 7.59 7.27
N VAL A 16 3.73 8.58 6.82
CA VAL A 16 4.24 9.87 6.40
C VAL A 16 3.45 10.96 7.13
N GLN A 17 4.15 11.91 7.73
CA GLN A 17 3.50 13.07 8.31
C GLN A 17 3.37 14.14 7.24
N LYS A 18 2.14 14.49 6.88
CA LYS A 18 1.85 15.59 5.95
C LYS A 18 1.24 16.76 6.70
N GLY A 19 1.78 17.95 6.48
CA GLY A 19 1.23 19.19 7.03
C GLY A 19 2.31 20.12 7.55
N VAL A 20 1.86 21.22 8.17
CA VAL A 20 2.74 22.19 8.82
C VAL A 20 3.21 21.69 10.18
N PRO A 21 4.41 22.06 10.64
CA PRO A 21 4.85 21.78 12.01
C PRO A 21 3.85 22.43 12.99
N GLY A 22 3.10 21.60 13.72
CA GLY A 22 2.01 22.01 14.62
C GLY A 22 0.61 21.54 14.21
N SER A 23 0.41 21.09 12.98
CA SER A 23 -0.83 20.45 12.50
C SER A 23 -0.52 19.32 11.51
N ALA A 24 0.59 18.62 11.74
CA ALA A 24 0.99 17.49 10.93
C ALA A 24 -0.02 16.35 11.13
N VAL A 25 -0.63 15.91 10.03
CA VAL A 25 -1.55 14.77 10.00
C VAL A 25 -0.73 13.55 9.61
N THR A 26 -0.93 12.44 10.32
CA THR A 26 -0.33 11.16 9.94
C THR A 26 -1.11 10.58 8.76
N TRP A 27 -0.39 10.29 7.69
CA TRP A 27 -0.87 9.58 6.51
C TRP A 27 -0.12 8.27 6.39
N TYR A 28 -0.76 7.30 5.74
CA TYR A 28 -0.26 5.96 5.52
C TYR A 28 -0.27 5.72 4.01
N GLN A 29 0.93 5.72 3.41
CA GLN A 29 1.10 5.41 2.00
C GLN A 29 1.25 3.91 1.82
N LEU A 30 0.34 3.29 1.10
CA LEU A 30 0.51 1.95 0.61
C LEU A 30 1.42 1.99 -0.62
N ARG A 31 2.62 1.43 -0.48
CA ARG A 31 3.56 1.24 -1.59
C ARG A 31 3.67 -0.24 -1.91
N ALA A 32 3.78 -0.58 -3.18
CA ALA A 32 4.03 -1.95 -3.61
C ALA A 32 5.27 -2.00 -4.49
N ASP A 33 5.82 -3.21 -4.61
CA ASP A 33 7.00 -3.46 -5.43
C ASP A 33 6.65 -3.95 -6.86
N HIS A 34 5.36 -4.06 -7.19
CA HIS A 34 4.86 -4.45 -8.51
C HIS A 34 3.89 -3.39 -9.10
N PRO A 35 3.95 -3.08 -10.40
CA PRO A 35 4.91 -3.54 -11.41
C PRO A 35 6.32 -2.95 -11.28
N HIS A 36 6.51 -1.91 -10.47
CA HIS A 36 7.81 -1.30 -10.16
C HIS A 36 8.03 -1.16 -8.66
N GLN A 37 9.29 -1.20 -8.21
CA GLN A 37 9.67 -0.92 -6.83
C GLN A 37 9.17 0.46 -6.39
N ASN A 38 8.70 0.60 -5.15
CA ASN A 38 8.15 1.84 -4.59
C ASN A 38 6.93 2.42 -5.30
N THR A 39 6.16 1.64 -6.05
CA THR A 39 4.94 2.13 -6.69
C THR A 39 3.94 2.56 -5.62
N LEU A 40 3.51 3.82 -5.63
CA LEU A 40 2.45 4.30 -4.74
C LEU A 40 1.11 3.73 -5.22
N ILE A 41 0.51 2.87 -4.41
CA ILE A 41 -0.79 2.24 -4.72
C ILE A 41 -1.93 3.14 -4.24
N SER A 42 -1.87 3.58 -2.99
CA SER A 42 -2.90 4.42 -2.37
C SER A 42 -2.35 5.14 -1.14
N GLU A 43 -2.99 6.22 -0.73
CA GLU A 43 -2.67 6.95 0.51
C GLU A 43 -3.93 7.04 1.36
N HIS A 44 -3.79 6.73 2.64
CA HIS A 44 -4.90 6.74 3.58
C HIS A 44 -4.55 7.59 4.80
N GLN A 45 -5.54 8.20 5.43
CA GLN A 45 -5.33 8.92 6.70
C GLN A 45 -5.35 7.96 7.90
N THR A 46 -5.85 6.75 7.71
CA THR A 46 -5.97 5.74 8.76
C THR A 46 -5.15 4.49 8.46
N HIS A 47 -4.60 3.88 9.51
CA HIS A 47 -3.83 2.65 9.37
C HIS A 47 -4.71 1.48 8.92
N GLN A 48 -5.97 1.43 9.38
CA GLN A 48 -6.92 0.38 9.03
C GLN A 48 -7.19 0.32 7.53
N GLU A 49 -7.42 1.47 6.88
CA GLU A 49 -7.62 1.53 5.44
C GLU A 49 -6.35 1.09 4.68
N ALA A 50 -5.17 1.50 5.15
CA ALA A 50 -3.91 1.06 4.54
C ALA A 50 -3.70 -0.46 4.65
N LEU A 51 -4.11 -1.08 5.77
CA LEU A 51 -4.07 -2.53 5.97
C LEU A 51 -5.10 -3.28 5.11
N ASP A 52 -6.30 -2.74 4.97
CA ASP A 52 -7.32 -3.30 4.08
C ASP A 52 -6.87 -3.22 2.61
N ALA A 53 -6.35 -2.06 2.19
CA ALA A 53 -5.80 -1.87 0.86
C ALA A 53 -4.59 -2.78 0.61
N LYS A 54 -3.72 -2.96 1.60
CA LYS A 54 -2.62 -3.94 1.57
C LYS A 54 -3.14 -5.36 1.35
N GLN A 55 -4.07 -5.83 2.18
CA GLN A 55 -4.62 -7.18 2.07
C GLN A 55 -5.29 -7.40 0.71
N ARG A 56 -6.10 -6.43 0.23
CA ARG A 56 -6.71 -6.49 -1.11
C ARG A 56 -5.69 -6.44 -2.24
N TYR A 57 -4.56 -5.77 -2.02
CA TYR A 57 -3.48 -5.74 -2.98
C TYR A 57 -2.77 -7.08 -3.02
N GLU A 58 -2.44 -7.68 -1.87
CA GLU A 58 -1.79 -8.99 -1.70
C GLU A 58 -2.68 -10.19 -2.07
N ASP A 59 -4.01 -10.01 -2.06
CA ASP A 59 -4.98 -11.10 -2.21
C ASP A 59 -4.85 -11.83 -3.55
N PRO A 60 -4.39 -13.10 -3.58
CA PRO A 60 -4.05 -13.83 -4.80
C PRO A 60 -5.22 -14.04 -5.77
N ASN A 61 -6.47 -13.82 -5.33
CA ASN A 61 -7.68 -13.96 -6.14
C ASN A 61 -8.03 -12.70 -6.96
N LYS A 62 -7.29 -11.60 -6.80
CA LYS A 62 -7.45 -10.42 -7.67
C LYS A 62 -6.97 -10.79 -9.09
N SER A 63 -7.88 -11.33 -9.91
CA SER A 63 -7.75 -11.55 -11.36
C SER A 63 -8.17 -10.32 -12.14
#